data_AF-A0A2U9SEL6-F1
#
_entry.id   AF-A0A2U9SEL6-F1
#
_cell.length_a   1.000
_cell.length_b   1.000
_cell.length_c   1.000
_cell.angle_alpha   90.00
_cell.angle_beta   90.00
_cell.angle_gamma   90.00
#
_symmetry.space_group_name_H-M   'P 1'
#
loop_
_entity.id
_entity.type
_entity.pdbx_description
1 polymer ?
#
loop_
_entity_poly.entity_id
_entity_poly.type
_entity_poly.pdbx_seq_one_letter_code
_entity_poly.pdbx_strand_id
1 'polypeptide(L)'
;MDKIAIKLLSMTDLSLFEAQYRARNVARQKSVNINKSVFSAQFFPNAMALIGASDREARLTLDIRGPRASDRLVVTRKIKIQEKNWRLNGEVVPSPADDPDRYRDLAPNDIAVMRFEGDALPERLTLYLVAAAVPEDEAVLAALRTLVAPGPESMAAVSRRELSRLLSGAGLPAASPLSELLVDEEYEEALEEAAQGGSRKLWTLRRTRGRRPTQADLKSARETMERVGREGEELVNVHLGAEAEAGRLMFTWVSDGEPTAPLDFEIVRPDGGRAKVDVKSTRSGHGKAFHMSAAEVLEAAGSMEEYLVYRVSELGDEGGVLRISADMRELARSIAASPLPNGVSPDSFAIDPGLLYWGPSVALRWPAEGD
;
A
#
# COMPACT_ATOMS: atom_id res chain seq x y z
N MET A 1 -1.86 5.56 -1.98
CA MET A 1 -1.27 4.77 -3.10
C MET A 1 0.18 5.17 -3.30
N ASP A 2 1.10 4.20 -3.28
CA ASP A 2 2.51 4.43 -3.62
C ASP A 2 2.64 4.81 -5.10
N LYS A 3 3.26 5.95 -5.39
CA LYS A 3 3.43 6.48 -6.74
C LYS A 3 4.75 5.98 -7.32
N ILE A 4 4.80 4.71 -7.73
CA ILE A 4 6.01 4.06 -8.27
C ILE A 4 5.83 3.76 -9.75
N ALA A 5 6.81 4.12 -10.56
CA ALA A 5 6.83 3.80 -11.98
C ALA A 5 8.19 3.23 -12.41
N ILE A 6 8.17 2.43 -13.47
CA ILE A 6 9.37 1.93 -14.14
C ILE A 6 9.47 2.66 -15.47
N LYS A 7 10.66 3.21 -15.77
CA LYS A 7 10.97 3.92 -17.02
C LYS A 7 12.12 3.23 -17.75
N LEU A 8 11.91 2.82 -19.00
CA LEU A 8 13.00 2.52 -19.93
C LEU A 8 13.64 3.82 -20.38
N LEU A 9 14.92 4.00 -20.10
CA LEU A 9 15.67 5.21 -20.43
C LEU A 9 15.93 5.26 -21.93
N SER A 10 15.39 6.28 -22.59
CA SER A 10 15.73 6.60 -23.97
C SER A 10 17.09 7.31 -24.04
N MET A 11 17.65 7.41 -25.25
CA MET A 11 18.87 8.18 -25.47
C MET A 11 18.74 9.65 -25.01
N THR A 12 17.55 10.25 -25.17
CA THR A 12 17.28 11.62 -24.71
C THR A 12 17.11 11.72 -23.21
N ASP A 13 16.69 10.65 -22.53
CA ASP A 13 16.57 10.65 -21.06
C ASP A 13 17.96 10.68 -20.41
N LEU A 14 18.91 9.95 -21.01
CA LEU A 14 20.29 9.86 -20.53
C LEU A 14 21.03 11.20 -20.57
N SER A 15 20.59 12.17 -21.36
CA SER A 15 21.20 13.51 -21.42
C SER A 15 21.05 14.31 -20.12
N LEU A 16 20.21 13.84 -19.18
CA LEU A 16 20.17 14.38 -17.82
C LEU A 16 21.50 14.16 -17.08
N PHE A 17 22.24 13.09 -17.37
CA PHE A 17 23.51 12.78 -16.70
C PHE A 17 24.70 13.37 -17.46
N GLU A 18 25.58 14.09 -16.77
CA GLU A 18 26.66 14.86 -17.41
C GLU A 18 27.61 14.00 -18.25
N ALA A 19 28.02 12.83 -17.73
CA ALA A 19 28.89 11.90 -18.44
C ALA A 19 28.30 11.48 -19.79
N GLN A 20 27.00 11.15 -19.82
CA GLN A 20 26.28 10.77 -21.04
C GLN A 20 26.06 11.96 -21.97
N TYR A 21 25.71 13.14 -21.41
CA TYR A 21 25.52 14.37 -22.17
C TYR A 21 26.80 14.77 -22.94
N ARG A 22 27.96 14.76 -22.26
CA ARG A 22 29.25 15.09 -22.87
C ARG A 22 29.68 14.06 -23.93
N ALA A 23 29.53 12.77 -23.64
CA ALA A 23 29.98 11.70 -24.54
C ALA A 23 29.20 11.65 -25.86
N ARG A 24 27.91 11.96 -25.83
CA ARG A 24 27.01 11.71 -26.96
C ARG A 24 26.68 12.96 -27.79
N ASN A 25 27.09 14.15 -27.33
CA ASN A 25 26.78 15.44 -27.97
C ASN A 25 25.29 15.58 -28.37
N VAL A 26 24.40 15.00 -27.56
CA VAL A 26 22.95 15.00 -27.83
C VAL A 26 22.43 16.41 -27.65
N ALA A 27 21.46 16.78 -28.49
CA ALA A 27 20.83 18.10 -28.56
C ALA A 27 20.49 18.75 -27.20
N ARG A 28 20.20 20.06 -27.22
CA ARG A 28 19.97 21.01 -26.11
C ARG A 28 19.05 20.58 -24.94
N GLN A 29 18.42 19.41 -25.00
CA GLN A 29 17.51 18.90 -23.99
C GLN A 29 18.27 18.11 -22.91
N LYS A 30 18.14 18.53 -21.64
CA LYS A 30 18.77 17.95 -20.44
C LYS A 30 17.69 17.46 -19.47
N SER A 31 16.95 16.44 -19.87
CA SER A 31 15.73 16.07 -19.14
C SER A 31 15.32 14.62 -19.38
N VAL A 32 14.68 14.02 -18.38
CA VAL A 32 13.99 12.73 -18.53
C VAL A 32 12.52 12.98 -18.87
N ASN A 33 12.02 12.32 -19.91
CA ASN A 33 10.62 12.34 -20.29
C ASN A 33 9.79 11.53 -19.30
N ILE A 34 8.66 12.10 -18.88
CA ILE A 34 7.70 11.48 -17.97
C ILE A 34 6.39 11.29 -18.72
N ASN A 35 5.87 10.07 -18.74
CA ASN A 35 4.65 9.77 -19.46
C ASN A 35 3.43 10.43 -18.79
N LYS A 36 2.66 11.19 -19.58
CA LYS A 36 1.43 11.86 -19.13
C LYS A 36 0.40 10.87 -18.55
N SER A 37 0.28 9.69 -19.17
CA SER A 37 -0.63 8.61 -18.77
C SER A 37 -0.31 8.01 -17.40
N VAL A 38 0.93 8.13 -16.94
CA VAL A 38 1.32 7.71 -15.59
C VAL A 38 1.26 8.91 -14.65
N PHE A 39 2.01 9.97 -14.96
CA PHE A 39 2.22 11.07 -14.03
C PHE A 39 0.96 11.87 -13.76
N SER A 40 0.31 12.42 -14.78
CA SER A 40 -0.86 13.29 -14.57
C SER A 40 -2.21 12.59 -14.66
N ALA A 41 -2.27 11.33 -15.11
CA ALA A 41 -3.53 10.59 -15.11
C ALA A 41 -3.68 9.69 -13.89
N GLN A 42 -2.57 9.16 -13.34
CA GLN A 42 -2.62 8.22 -12.22
C GLN A 42 -2.03 8.82 -10.93
N PHE A 43 -0.83 9.42 -11.00
CA PHE A 43 -0.14 9.85 -9.77
C PHE A 43 -0.58 11.21 -9.26
N PHE A 44 -0.69 12.21 -10.14
CA PHE A 44 -1.00 13.58 -9.79
C PHE A 44 -2.06 14.15 -10.73
N PRO A 45 -3.34 13.70 -10.63
CA PRO A 45 -4.43 14.11 -11.52
C PRO A 45 -4.63 15.62 -11.60
N ASN A 46 -4.35 16.32 -10.50
CA ASN A 46 -4.53 17.76 -10.39
C ASN A 46 -3.28 18.58 -10.75
N ALA A 47 -2.15 17.94 -11.10
CA ALA A 47 -0.88 18.64 -11.29
C ALA A 47 -0.95 19.74 -12.37
N MET A 48 -1.69 19.49 -13.46
CA MET A 48 -1.83 20.45 -14.54
C MET A 48 -2.56 21.72 -14.11
N ALA A 49 -3.58 21.59 -13.26
CA ALA A 49 -4.32 22.74 -12.73
C ALA A 49 -3.48 23.54 -11.72
N LEU A 50 -2.73 22.83 -10.87
CA LEU A 50 -1.98 23.43 -9.76
C LEU A 50 -0.72 24.19 -10.20
N ILE A 51 -0.04 23.71 -11.23
CA ILE A 51 1.16 24.36 -11.76
C ILE A 51 0.81 25.64 -12.56
N GLY A 52 -0.48 25.83 -12.88
CA GLY A 52 -0.99 27.02 -13.54
C GLY A 52 -0.52 27.19 -14.99
N ALA A 53 -1.13 28.14 -15.69
CA ALA A 53 -0.79 28.44 -17.08
C ALA A 53 0.58 29.13 -17.23
N SER A 54 1.02 29.86 -16.20
CA SER A 54 2.08 30.87 -16.28
C SER A 54 3.49 30.31 -16.13
N ASP A 55 3.72 29.34 -15.23
CA ASP A 55 5.07 28.83 -14.92
C ASP A 55 5.29 27.40 -15.48
N ARG A 56 4.23 26.59 -15.58
CA ARG A 56 4.28 25.21 -16.13
C ARG A 56 5.38 24.33 -15.51
N GLU A 57 5.88 24.65 -14.32
CA GLU A 57 6.88 23.90 -13.57
C GLU A 57 6.58 23.78 -12.06
N ALA A 58 7.01 22.67 -11.45
CA ALA A 58 7.05 22.46 -10.01
C ALA A 58 8.46 22.00 -9.59
N ARG A 59 9.01 22.58 -8.52
CA ARG A 59 10.31 22.20 -7.97
C ARG A 59 10.18 20.97 -7.08
N LEU A 60 11.18 20.09 -7.11
CA LEU A 60 11.26 18.91 -6.28
C LEU A 60 12.71 18.58 -5.89
N THR A 61 12.85 17.77 -4.86
CA THR A 61 14.12 17.13 -4.49
C THR A 61 14.28 15.83 -5.27
N LEU A 62 15.36 15.69 -6.02
CA LEU A 62 15.71 14.47 -6.74
C LEU A 62 16.79 13.71 -5.97
N ASP A 63 16.44 12.50 -5.51
CA ASP A 63 17.37 11.54 -4.94
C ASP A 63 17.76 10.52 -6.01
N ILE A 64 19.05 10.30 -6.24
CA ILE A 64 19.55 9.37 -7.24
C ILE A 64 20.37 8.28 -6.56
N ARG A 65 20.03 7.04 -6.86
CA ARG A 65 20.68 5.83 -6.35
C ARG A 65 21.06 4.93 -7.52
N GLY A 66 22.25 4.34 -7.42
CA GLY A 66 22.83 3.55 -8.51
C GLY A 66 23.36 4.38 -9.69
N PRO A 67 23.71 3.70 -10.81
CA PRO A 67 23.76 2.23 -10.93
C PRO A 67 24.82 1.65 -9.97
N ARG A 68 24.78 0.33 -9.68
CA ARG A 68 25.59 -0.31 -8.62
C ARG A 68 25.22 0.14 -7.19
N ALA A 69 25.91 -0.39 -6.19
CA ALA A 69 25.79 0.03 -4.79
C ALA A 69 26.50 1.39 -4.52
N SER A 70 26.17 2.42 -5.32
CA SER A 70 26.71 3.77 -5.15
C SER A 70 25.90 4.58 -4.13
N ASP A 71 26.58 5.50 -3.45
CA ASP A 71 25.98 6.39 -2.45
C ASP A 71 24.85 7.26 -3.01
N ARG A 72 23.97 7.73 -2.12
CA ARG A 72 22.85 8.60 -2.48
C ARG A 72 23.35 9.99 -2.92
N LEU A 73 22.95 10.42 -4.12
CA LEU A 73 23.13 11.80 -4.59
C LEU A 73 21.81 12.56 -4.49
N VAL A 74 21.83 13.76 -3.91
CA VAL A 74 20.63 14.61 -3.75
C VAL A 74 20.83 15.91 -4.50
N VAL A 75 19.88 16.25 -5.39
CA VAL A 75 19.91 17.50 -6.16
C VAL A 75 18.52 18.10 -6.29
N THR A 76 18.41 19.42 -6.47
CA THR A 76 17.12 20.08 -6.73
C THR A 76 16.81 20.06 -8.22
N ARG A 77 15.60 19.63 -8.59
CA ARG A 77 15.13 19.62 -9.99
C ARG A 77 13.73 20.17 -10.09
N LYS A 78 13.21 20.22 -11.32
CA LYS A 78 11.85 20.66 -11.58
C LYS A 78 11.17 19.74 -12.58
N ILE A 79 9.90 19.42 -12.32
CA ILE A 79 9.03 18.79 -13.31
C ILE A 79 8.30 19.90 -14.05
N LYS A 80 8.38 19.90 -15.38
CA LYS A 80 7.74 20.92 -16.22
C LYS A 80 7.01 20.33 -17.41
N ILE A 81 6.05 21.08 -17.95
CA ILE A 81 5.38 20.75 -19.21
C ILE A 81 6.12 21.43 -20.37
N GLN A 82 6.68 20.65 -21.28
CA GLN A 82 7.31 21.13 -22.52
C GLN A 82 6.71 20.41 -23.73
N GLU A 83 6.16 21.17 -24.68
CA GLU A 83 5.58 20.62 -25.91
C GLU A 83 4.57 19.49 -25.64
N LYS A 84 3.70 19.69 -24.65
CA LYS A 84 2.68 18.72 -24.16
C LYS A 84 3.22 17.51 -23.39
N ASN A 85 4.53 17.40 -23.19
CA ASN A 85 5.17 16.32 -22.44
C ASN A 85 5.59 16.79 -21.04
N TRP A 86 5.39 15.94 -20.04
CA TRP A 86 5.98 16.14 -18.72
C TRP A 86 7.45 15.76 -18.76
N ARG A 87 8.31 16.58 -18.16
CA ARG A 87 9.76 16.34 -18.14
C ARG A 87 10.33 16.65 -16.79
N LEU A 88 11.15 15.74 -16.26
CA LEU A 88 12.09 16.04 -15.19
C LEU A 88 13.25 16.82 -15.81
N ASN A 89 13.29 18.12 -15.54
CA ASN A 89 14.21 19.05 -16.16
C ASN A 89 15.14 19.69 -15.11
N GLY A 90 16.23 20.28 -15.59
CA GLY A 90 17.17 21.05 -14.77
C GLY A 90 18.56 21.08 -15.38
N GLU A 91 19.55 21.36 -14.54
CA GLU A 91 20.95 21.19 -14.90
C GLU A 91 21.31 19.71 -15.06
N VAL A 92 22.38 19.43 -15.81
CA VAL A 92 22.94 18.08 -15.86
C VAL A 92 23.29 17.62 -14.45
N VAL A 93 23.08 16.35 -14.17
CA VAL A 93 23.51 15.71 -12.93
C VAL A 93 25.00 15.37 -13.10
N PRO A 94 25.91 16.02 -12.35
CA PRO A 94 27.32 15.69 -12.42
C PRO A 94 27.56 14.31 -11.79
N SER A 95 28.58 13.60 -12.27
CA SER A 95 29.09 12.44 -11.51
C SER A 95 29.66 12.93 -10.18
N PRO A 96 29.46 12.19 -9.07
CA PRO A 96 30.13 12.49 -7.80
C PRO A 96 31.66 12.54 -7.97
N ALA A 97 32.34 13.37 -7.17
CA ALA A 97 33.79 13.55 -7.28
C ALA A 97 34.58 12.28 -6.92
N ASP A 98 34.02 11.46 -6.05
CA ASP A 98 34.51 10.16 -5.59
C ASP A 98 34.15 9.00 -6.51
N ASP A 99 33.15 9.16 -7.39
CA ASP A 99 32.76 8.19 -8.41
C ASP A 99 32.49 8.89 -9.76
N PRO A 100 33.54 9.37 -10.45
CA PRO A 100 33.42 10.12 -11.70
C PRO A 100 32.77 9.31 -12.84
N ASP A 101 32.83 7.99 -12.74
CA ASP A 101 32.33 7.06 -13.77
C ASP A 101 30.94 6.52 -13.45
N ARG A 102 30.32 6.94 -12.35
CA ARG A 102 29.01 6.48 -11.86
C ARG A 102 27.97 6.26 -12.95
N TYR A 103 27.81 7.25 -13.85
CA TYR A 103 26.77 7.24 -14.88
C TYR A 103 27.27 6.86 -16.27
N ARG A 104 28.56 6.51 -16.41
CA ARG A 104 29.18 6.18 -17.70
C ARG A 104 28.57 4.92 -18.33
N ASP A 105 28.18 3.97 -17.49
CA ASP A 105 27.72 2.65 -17.93
C ASP A 105 26.23 2.62 -18.30
N LEU A 106 25.51 3.72 -18.12
CA LEU A 106 24.11 3.83 -18.53
C LEU A 106 23.97 3.84 -20.05
N ALA A 107 23.08 2.99 -20.55
CA ALA A 107 22.77 2.83 -21.96
C ALA A 107 21.26 2.97 -22.24
N PRO A 108 20.86 3.25 -23.50
CA PRO A 108 19.45 3.21 -23.86
C PRO A 108 18.84 1.83 -23.54
N ASN A 109 17.61 1.83 -23.05
CA ASN A 109 16.86 0.67 -22.54
C ASN A 109 17.33 0.12 -21.18
N ASP A 110 18.23 0.81 -20.49
CA ASP A 110 18.38 0.65 -19.04
C ASP A 110 17.15 1.19 -18.31
N ILE A 111 17.01 0.87 -17.03
CA ILE A 111 15.81 1.16 -16.26
C ILE A 111 16.07 2.20 -15.17
N ALA A 112 15.14 3.14 -15.04
CA ALA A 112 14.97 3.92 -13.84
C ALA A 112 13.65 3.51 -13.15
N VAL A 113 13.75 3.00 -11.94
CA VAL A 113 12.60 2.88 -11.05
C VAL A 113 12.41 4.23 -10.35
N MET A 114 11.24 4.82 -10.50
CA MET A 114 10.89 6.16 -10.07
C MET A 114 9.89 6.08 -8.93
N ARG A 115 10.24 6.58 -7.75
CA ARG A 115 9.30 6.73 -6.63
C ARG A 115 9.02 8.20 -6.41
N PHE A 116 7.77 8.62 -6.63
CA PHE A 116 7.31 9.97 -6.40
C PHE A 116 6.72 10.10 -4.99
N GLU A 117 7.06 11.18 -4.30
CA GLU A 117 6.46 11.57 -3.02
C GLU A 117 5.89 12.98 -3.14
N GLY A 118 4.81 13.22 -2.40
CA GLY A 118 4.01 14.45 -2.48
C GLY A 118 2.53 14.12 -2.66
N ASP A 119 1.68 15.05 -2.28
CA ASP A 119 0.23 14.89 -2.33
C ASP A 119 -0.33 15.37 -3.67
N ALA A 120 -0.54 16.68 -3.79
CA ALA A 120 -1.11 17.31 -4.98
C ALA A 120 -0.09 17.53 -6.11
N LEU A 121 1.18 17.70 -5.74
CA LEU A 121 2.33 17.84 -6.63
C LEU A 121 3.51 17.02 -6.08
N PRO A 122 4.47 16.61 -6.93
CA PRO A 122 5.66 15.91 -6.47
C PRO A 122 6.59 16.89 -5.74
N GLU A 123 6.94 16.55 -4.50
CA GLU A 123 7.90 17.29 -3.67
C GLU A 123 9.28 16.59 -3.68
N ARG A 124 9.28 15.27 -3.84
CA ARG A 124 10.48 14.44 -3.96
C ARG A 124 10.29 13.35 -5.01
N LEU A 125 11.37 13.05 -5.73
CA LEU A 125 11.48 11.93 -6.65
C LEU A 125 12.75 11.14 -6.30
N THR A 126 12.64 9.84 -6.06
CA THR A 126 13.79 8.95 -5.97
C THR A 126 13.93 8.15 -7.26
N LEU A 127 15.12 8.17 -7.86
CA LEU A 127 15.52 7.35 -9.00
C LEU A 127 16.44 6.23 -8.52
N TYR A 128 16.05 4.99 -8.81
CA TYR A 128 16.91 3.82 -8.70
C TYR A 128 17.29 3.39 -10.11
N LEU A 129 18.58 3.52 -10.43
CA LEU A 129 19.11 3.21 -11.75
C LEU A 129 19.60 1.77 -11.78
N VAL A 130 19.19 1.04 -12.82
CA VAL A 130 19.54 -0.37 -13.06
C VAL A 130 20.14 -0.44 -14.45
N ALA A 131 21.39 -0.88 -14.56
CA ALA A 131 22.16 -0.82 -15.80
C ALA A 131 22.54 -2.20 -16.32
N ALA A 132 22.34 -2.46 -17.61
CA ALA A 132 22.69 -3.74 -18.23
C ALA A 132 24.19 -4.06 -18.16
N ALA A 133 25.03 -3.03 -18.10
CA ALA A 133 26.48 -3.18 -18.00
C ALA A 133 26.96 -3.62 -16.60
N VAL A 134 26.07 -3.65 -15.60
CA VAL A 134 26.36 -4.09 -14.23
C VAL A 134 25.88 -5.54 -14.09
N PRO A 135 26.78 -6.52 -13.97
CA PRO A 135 26.40 -7.94 -13.91
C PRO A 135 25.41 -8.25 -12.77
N GLU A 136 25.55 -7.57 -11.64
CA GLU A 136 24.66 -7.73 -10.48
C GLU A 136 23.21 -7.28 -10.76
N ASP A 137 23.00 -6.45 -11.77
CA ASP A 137 21.69 -5.92 -12.16
C ASP A 137 21.01 -6.80 -13.23
N GLU A 138 21.68 -7.79 -13.83
CA GLU A 138 21.17 -8.52 -15.01
C GLU A 138 19.80 -9.16 -14.78
N ALA A 139 19.66 -9.95 -13.72
CA ALA A 139 18.41 -10.63 -13.38
C ALA A 139 17.28 -9.66 -13.03
N VAL A 140 17.62 -8.58 -12.31
CA VAL A 140 16.69 -7.53 -11.91
C VAL A 140 16.19 -6.76 -13.13
N LEU A 141 17.10 -6.39 -14.03
CA LEU A 141 16.77 -5.69 -15.27
C LEU A 141 15.86 -6.54 -16.16
N ALA A 142 16.14 -7.84 -16.28
CA ALA A 142 15.29 -8.77 -17.01
C ALA A 142 13.87 -8.83 -16.43
N ALA A 143 13.74 -8.92 -15.09
CA ALA A 143 12.45 -8.91 -14.41
C ALA A 143 11.69 -7.57 -14.58
N LEU A 144 12.37 -6.43 -14.42
CA LEU A 144 11.72 -5.12 -14.55
C LEU A 144 11.28 -4.83 -15.99
N ARG A 145 11.97 -5.37 -16.99
CA ARG A 145 11.58 -5.24 -18.41
C ARG A 145 10.27 -5.93 -18.75
N THR A 146 9.79 -6.88 -17.94
CA THR A 146 8.46 -7.49 -18.19
C THR A 146 7.32 -6.53 -17.88
N LEU A 147 7.58 -5.44 -17.14
CA LEU A 147 6.58 -4.47 -16.71
C LEU A 147 6.49 -3.23 -17.61
N VAL A 148 7.39 -3.07 -18.59
CA VAL A 148 7.46 -1.86 -19.40
C VAL A 148 7.89 -2.18 -20.83
N ALA A 149 7.16 -1.62 -21.79
CA ALA A 149 7.44 -1.80 -23.21
C ALA A 149 8.25 -0.61 -23.78
N PRO A 150 9.10 -0.81 -24.80
CA PRO A 150 9.76 0.30 -25.48
C PRO A 150 8.76 1.16 -26.26
N GLY A 151 9.15 2.40 -26.58
CA GLY A 151 8.35 3.32 -27.41
C GLY A 151 7.60 4.39 -26.61
N PRO A 152 6.42 4.86 -27.09
CA PRO A 152 5.64 5.90 -26.42
C PRO A 152 5.26 5.55 -24.99
N GLU A 153 5.10 4.25 -24.70
CA GLU A 153 4.75 3.69 -23.40
C GLU A 153 5.97 3.22 -22.59
N SER A 154 7.12 3.87 -22.81
CA SER A 154 8.38 3.58 -22.10
C SER A 154 8.35 3.80 -20.59
N MET A 155 7.20 4.11 -20.00
CA MET A 155 6.97 4.26 -18.56
C MET A 155 5.67 3.59 -18.15
N ALA A 156 5.71 2.74 -17.12
CA ALA A 156 4.55 2.06 -16.56
C ALA A 156 4.43 2.33 -15.06
N ALA A 157 3.20 2.55 -14.57
CA ALA A 157 2.90 2.58 -13.14
C ALA A 157 2.91 1.16 -12.60
N VAL A 158 3.48 0.96 -11.42
CA VAL A 158 3.60 -0.37 -10.80
C VAL A 158 3.24 -0.27 -9.33
N SER A 159 2.55 -1.30 -8.83
CA SER A 159 2.30 -1.37 -7.39
C SER A 159 3.57 -1.79 -6.66
N ARG A 160 3.72 -1.35 -5.40
CA ARG A 160 4.86 -1.75 -4.57
C ARG A 160 4.91 -3.27 -4.37
N ARG A 161 3.75 -3.91 -4.18
CA ARG A 161 3.63 -5.37 -3.98
C ARG A 161 4.11 -6.14 -5.21
N GLU A 162 3.66 -5.73 -6.40
CA GLU A 162 4.09 -6.32 -7.67
C GLU A 162 5.60 -6.17 -7.86
N LEU A 163 6.12 -4.96 -7.65
CA LEU A 163 7.54 -4.68 -7.74
C LEU A 163 8.34 -5.54 -6.74
N SER A 164 7.89 -5.62 -5.49
CA SER A 164 8.52 -6.45 -4.45
C SER A 164 8.59 -7.91 -4.84
N ARG A 165 7.48 -8.47 -5.35
CA ARG A 165 7.40 -9.88 -5.78
C ARG A 165 8.41 -10.16 -6.89
N LEU A 166 8.48 -9.29 -7.88
CA LEU A 166 9.42 -9.43 -9.01
C LEU A 166 10.87 -9.32 -8.56
N LEU A 167 11.20 -8.30 -7.76
CA LEU A 167 12.56 -8.10 -7.26
C LEU A 167 13.02 -9.24 -6.35
N SER A 168 12.12 -9.78 -5.52
CA SER A 168 12.41 -10.93 -4.65
C SER A 168 12.66 -12.19 -5.48
N GLY A 169 11.84 -12.44 -6.52
CA GLY A 169 12.03 -13.56 -7.44
C GLY A 169 13.29 -13.46 -8.29
N ALA A 170 13.77 -12.24 -8.58
CA ALA A 170 14.98 -11.98 -9.34
C ALA A 170 16.28 -12.15 -8.52
N GLY A 171 16.20 -12.43 -7.21
CA GLY A 171 17.38 -12.61 -6.36
C GLY A 171 18.12 -11.30 -6.08
N LEU A 172 17.39 -10.20 -5.82
CA LEU A 172 17.96 -8.87 -5.58
C LEU A 172 19.07 -8.92 -4.51
N PRO A 173 20.31 -8.45 -4.79
CA PRO A 173 21.37 -8.41 -3.80
C PRO A 173 20.96 -7.55 -2.59
N ALA A 174 21.31 -7.99 -1.37
CA ALA A 174 20.97 -7.27 -0.14
C ALA A 174 21.53 -5.83 -0.09
N ALA A 175 22.66 -5.58 -0.75
CA ALA A 175 23.26 -4.25 -0.88
C ALA A 175 22.63 -3.39 -1.99
N SER A 176 21.71 -3.93 -2.78
CA SER A 176 21.08 -3.17 -3.85
C SER A 176 20.23 -2.03 -3.27
N PRO A 177 20.33 -0.80 -3.82
CA PRO A 177 19.46 0.30 -3.42
C PRO A 177 17.96 0.01 -3.61
N LEU A 178 17.60 -0.89 -4.53
CA LEU A 178 16.21 -1.31 -4.76
C LEU A 178 15.63 -2.10 -3.58
N SER A 179 16.45 -2.57 -2.64
CA SER A 179 15.98 -3.27 -1.44
C SER A 179 15.01 -2.41 -0.61
N GLU A 180 15.13 -1.08 -0.68
CA GLU A 180 14.22 -0.13 -0.05
C GLU A 180 12.78 -0.17 -0.61
N LEU A 181 12.62 -0.71 -1.82
CA LEU A 181 11.32 -0.85 -2.46
C LEU A 181 10.62 -2.17 -2.12
N LEU A 182 11.35 -3.15 -1.59
CA LEU A 182 10.77 -4.41 -1.16
C LEU A 182 9.72 -4.16 -0.07
N VAL A 183 8.55 -4.76 -0.28
CA VAL A 183 7.52 -4.91 0.74
C VAL A 183 7.99 -6.02 1.66
N ASP A 184 8.18 -5.65 2.92
CA ASP A 184 8.27 -6.59 4.00
C ASP A 184 6.86 -6.80 4.54
N GLU A 185 6.36 -8.03 4.44
CA GLU A 185 5.05 -8.39 5.00
C GLU A 185 5.00 -8.04 6.50
N GLU A 186 6.13 -8.18 7.21
CA GLU A 186 6.24 -7.77 8.62
C GLU A 186 6.10 -6.25 8.78
N TYR A 187 6.57 -5.45 7.82
CA TYR A 187 6.43 -3.99 7.83
C TYR A 187 5.01 -3.53 7.51
N GLU A 188 4.35 -4.14 6.53
CA GLU A 188 2.94 -3.83 6.24
C GLU A 188 2.04 -4.24 7.41
N GLU A 189 2.22 -5.43 7.97
CA GLU A 189 1.49 -5.86 9.17
C GLU A 189 1.70 -4.91 10.34
N ALA A 190 2.92 -4.44 10.54
CA ALA A 190 3.24 -3.53 11.62
C ALA A 190 2.73 -2.10 11.36
N LEU A 191 2.60 -1.69 10.10
CA LEU A 191 1.91 -0.44 9.72
C LEU A 191 0.40 -0.54 9.93
N GLU A 192 -0.22 -1.67 9.60
CA GLU A 192 -1.64 -1.91 9.86
C GLU A 192 -1.93 -1.91 11.37
N GLU A 193 -1.12 -2.62 12.16
CA GLU A 193 -1.22 -2.59 13.62
C GLU A 193 -1.04 -1.17 14.17
N ALA A 194 -0.07 -0.42 13.64
CA ALA A 194 0.14 0.99 14.00
C ALA A 194 -1.06 1.87 13.69
N ALA A 195 -1.67 1.66 12.53
CA ALA A 195 -2.85 2.40 12.09
C ALA A 195 -4.05 2.16 13.01
N GLN A 196 -4.15 0.98 13.62
CA GLN A 196 -5.14 0.57 14.63
C GLN A 196 -4.81 1.05 16.06
N GLY A 197 -3.70 1.77 16.25
CA GLY A 197 -3.23 2.24 17.55
C GLY A 197 -2.38 1.23 18.32
N GLY A 198 -2.08 0.07 17.74
CA GLY A 198 -1.18 -0.92 18.29
C GLY A 198 0.27 -0.44 18.24
N SER A 199 0.90 -0.32 19.40
CA SER A 199 2.26 0.22 19.52
C SER A 199 3.36 -0.84 19.53
N ARG A 200 3.03 -2.13 19.72
CA ARG A 200 4.03 -3.20 19.95
C ARG A 200 4.89 -3.45 18.72
N LYS A 201 4.32 -3.68 17.54
CA LYS A 201 5.12 -3.90 16.32
C LYS A 201 5.83 -2.64 15.80
N LEU A 202 5.31 -1.44 16.07
CA LEU A 202 5.97 -0.17 15.76
C LEU A 202 7.35 -0.03 16.42
N TRP A 203 7.48 -0.50 17.66
CA TRP A 203 8.76 -0.50 18.38
C TRP A 203 9.76 -1.47 17.76
N THR A 204 9.30 -2.64 17.30
CA THR A 204 10.13 -3.62 16.59
C THR A 204 10.62 -3.04 15.26
N LEU A 205 9.73 -2.43 14.46
CA LEU A 205 10.09 -1.81 13.19
C LEU A 205 11.13 -0.69 13.30
N ARG A 206 11.01 0.15 14.35
CA ARG A 206 11.96 1.24 14.59
C ARG A 206 13.38 0.74 14.86
N ARG A 207 13.54 -0.51 15.30
CA ARG A 207 14.82 -1.11 15.67
C ARG A 207 15.48 -1.90 14.54
N THR A 208 14.70 -2.54 13.66
CA THR A 208 15.25 -3.55 12.74
C THR A 208 15.57 -3.08 11.33
N ARG A 209 14.96 -2.01 10.79
CA ARG A 209 15.12 -1.69 9.34
C ARG A 209 15.42 -0.25 8.93
N GLY A 210 15.82 0.63 9.84
CA GLY A 210 16.33 1.99 9.49
C GLY A 210 15.32 2.95 8.82
N ARG A 211 14.20 2.47 8.27
CA ARG A 211 13.11 3.27 7.72
C ARG A 211 12.05 3.53 8.78
N ARG A 212 11.78 4.81 9.04
CA ARG A 212 10.67 5.24 9.90
C ARG A 212 9.37 5.29 9.07
N PRO A 213 8.26 4.77 9.58
CA PRO A 213 6.93 5.04 9.02
C PRO A 213 6.72 6.54 8.83
N THR A 214 6.33 6.94 7.63
CA THR A 214 5.93 8.33 7.35
C THR A 214 4.46 8.54 7.66
N GLN A 215 4.03 9.80 7.77
CA GLN A 215 2.60 10.12 7.92
C GLN A 215 1.78 9.62 6.73
N ALA A 216 2.35 9.66 5.52
CA ALA A 216 1.72 9.14 4.31
C ALA A 216 1.56 7.60 4.36
N ASP A 217 2.57 6.89 4.89
CA ASP A 217 2.47 5.43 5.08
C ASP A 217 1.31 5.08 6.03
N LEU A 218 1.22 5.77 7.18
CA LEU A 218 0.15 5.56 8.16
C LEU A 218 -1.23 5.92 7.62
N LYS A 219 -1.36 7.03 6.88
CA LYS A 219 -2.61 7.42 6.24
C LYS A 219 -3.06 6.37 5.23
N SER A 220 -2.15 5.92 4.36
CA SER A 220 -2.45 4.89 3.37
C SER A 220 -2.82 3.54 4.01
N ALA A 221 -2.20 3.20 5.14
CA ALA A 221 -2.54 1.99 5.90
C ALA A 221 -3.96 2.08 6.48
N ARG A 222 -4.34 3.22 7.06
CA ARG A 222 -5.71 3.46 7.55
C ARG A 222 -6.76 3.36 6.44
N GLU A 223 -6.55 4.06 5.33
CA GLU A 223 -7.46 4.00 4.17
C GLU A 223 -7.61 2.57 3.64
N THR A 224 -6.51 1.80 3.63
CA THR A 224 -6.52 0.40 3.21
C THR A 224 -7.34 -0.46 4.15
N MET A 225 -7.17 -0.28 5.46
CA MET A 225 -7.91 -1.02 6.47
C MET A 225 -9.39 -0.68 6.48
N GLU A 226 -9.76 0.60 6.37
CA GLU A 226 -11.16 1.02 6.27
C GLU A 226 -11.85 0.36 5.07
N ARG A 227 -11.16 0.36 3.91
CA ARG A 227 -11.64 -0.32 2.71
C ARG A 227 -11.76 -1.84 2.92
N VAL A 228 -10.77 -2.48 3.55
CA VAL A 228 -10.82 -3.92 3.87
C VAL A 228 -11.95 -4.24 4.85
N GLY A 229 -12.19 -3.38 5.84
CA GLY A 229 -13.32 -3.43 6.77
C GLY A 229 -14.63 -3.50 6.00
N ARG A 230 -14.86 -2.48 5.16
CA ARG A 230 -16.07 -2.36 4.35
C ARG A 230 -16.25 -3.51 3.36
N GLU A 231 -15.20 -3.90 2.63
CA GLU A 231 -15.22 -5.06 1.73
C GLU A 231 -15.60 -6.35 2.50
N GLY A 232 -15.13 -6.49 3.75
CA GLY A 232 -15.50 -7.61 4.61
C GLY A 232 -16.98 -7.63 4.98
N GLU A 233 -17.53 -6.49 5.41
CA GLU A 233 -18.95 -6.34 5.73
C GLU A 233 -19.84 -6.61 4.51
N GLU A 234 -19.48 -6.06 3.34
CA GLU A 234 -20.18 -6.29 2.08
C GLU A 234 -20.23 -7.77 1.72
N LEU A 235 -19.11 -8.48 1.87
CA LEU A 235 -19.05 -9.92 1.59
C LEU A 235 -19.87 -10.75 2.60
N VAL A 236 -19.93 -10.32 3.86
CA VAL A 236 -20.82 -10.93 4.88
C VAL A 236 -22.29 -10.65 4.57
N ASN A 237 -22.63 -9.45 4.11
CA ASN A 237 -23.99 -9.11 3.70
C ASN A 237 -24.47 -10.01 2.55
N VAL A 238 -23.63 -10.25 1.54
CA VAL A 238 -23.93 -11.22 0.46
C VAL A 238 -24.19 -12.62 1.04
N HIS A 239 -23.34 -13.07 1.96
CA HIS A 239 -23.50 -14.36 2.62
C HIS A 239 -24.82 -14.46 3.41
N LEU A 240 -25.12 -13.46 4.25
CA LEU A 240 -26.35 -13.42 5.04
C LEU A 240 -27.60 -13.33 4.15
N GLY A 241 -27.51 -12.64 3.00
CA GLY A 241 -28.53 -12.64 1.94
C GLY A 241 -28.88 -14.05 1.49
N ALA A 242 -27.87 -14.84 1.11
CA ALA A 242 -28.07 -16.23 0.68
C ALA A 242 -28.62 -17.13 1.81
N GLU A 243 -28.19 -16.91 3.07
CA GLU A 243 -28.75 -17.62 4.23
C GLU A 243 -30.23 -17.26 4.46
N ALA A 244 -30.60 -16.00 4.24
CA ALA A 244 -31.97 -15.52 4.37
C ALA A 244 -32.89 -16.06 3.26
N GLU A 245 -32.43 -16.07 2.02
CA GLU A 245 -33.16 -16.68 0.89
C GLU A 245 -33.42 -18.17 1.10
N ALA A 246 -32.48 -18.86 1.74
CA ALA A 246 -32.65 -20.26 2.11
C ALA A 246 -33.51 -20.49 3.38
N GLY A 247 -34.07 -19.41 3.95
CA GLY A 247 -34.93 -19.46 5.14
C GLY A 247 -34.19 -19.87 6.42
N ARG A 248 -32.86 -19.73 6.47
CA ARG A 248 -32.04 -20.11 7.64
C ARG A 248 -31.93 -19.00 8.68
N LEU A 249 -32.21 -17.75 8.30
CA LEU A 249 -32.23 -16.59 9.19
C LEU A 249 -32.96 -15.41 8.54
N MET A 250 -33.19 -14.36 9.32
CA MET A 250 -33.45 -13.00 8.86
C MET A 250 -32.33 -12.11 9.39
N PHE A 251 -32.00 -11.02 8.70
CA PHE A 251 -30.97 -10.11 9.19
C PHE A 251 -31.20 -8.65 8.79
N THR A 252 -30.52 -7.75 9.49
CA THR A 252 -30.46 -6.31 9.21
C THR A 252 -29.00 -5.86 9.26
N TRP A 253 -28.54 -5.12 8.24
CA TRP A 253 -27.26 -4.42 8.27
C TRP A 253 -27.41 -3.09 9.01
N VAL A 254 -26.97 -3.06 10.26
CA VAL A 254 -27.16 -1.93 11.17
C VAL A 254 -26.16 -0.81 10.88
N SER A 255 -24.87 -1.16 10.72
CA SER A 255 -23.80 -0.16 10.52
C SER A 255 -23.91 0.61 9.19
N ASP A 256 -24.59 0.05 8.18
CA ASP A 256 -24.87 0.75 6.91
C ASP A 256 -25.85 1.93 7.09
N GLY A 257 -26.85 1.77 7.98
CA GLY A 257 -27.83 2.81 8.29
C GLY A 257 -27.40 3.75 9.42
N GLU A 258 -26.55 3.27 10.33
CA GLU A 258 -26.06 4.02 11.49
C GLU A 258 -24.54 3.85 11.63
N PRO A 259 -23.73 4.80 11.11
CA PRO A 259 -22.27 4.70 11.15
C PRO A 259 -21.64 4.67 12.55
N THR A 260 -22.43 5.00 13.58
CA THR A 260 -22.03 4.97 14.99
C THR A 260 -22.50 3.72 15.72
N ALA A 261 -23.15 2.78 15.03
CA ALA A 261 -23.60 1.53 15.63
C ALA A 261 -22.41 0.72 16.16
N PRO A 262 -22.50 0.14 17.37
CA PRO A 262 -21.43 -0.67 17.97
C PRO A 262 -21.45 -2.13 17.51
N LEU A 263 -22.04 -2.39 16.33
CA LEU A 263 -22.17 -3.70 15.69
C LEU A 263 -22.52 -3.53 14.20
N ASP A 264 -22.30 -4.56 13.41
CA ASP A 264 -22.56 -4.52 11.97
C ASP A 264 -23.93 -5.08 11.60
N PHE A 265 -24.29 -6.25 12.14
CA PHE A 265 -25.56 -6.91 11.80
C PHE A 265 -26.32 -7.41 13.03
N GLU A 266 -27.64 -7.45 12.91
CA GLU A 266 -28.50 -8.25 13.79
C GLU A 266 -29.07 -9.42 12.98
N ILE A 267 -29.07 -10.62 13.56
CA ILE A 267 -29.65 -11.82 12.95
C ILE A 267 -30.72 -12.43 13.84
N VAL A 268 -31.77 -12.99 13.22
CA VAL A 268 -32.85 -13.72 13.87
C VAL A 268 -32.98 -15.09 13.20
N ARG A 269 -32.86 -16.16 13.98
CA ARG A 269 -32.96 -17.55 13.51
C ARG A 269 -34.41 -18.05 13.53
N PRO A 270 -34.75 -19.12 12.79
CA PRO A 270 -36.11 -19.67 12.73
C PRO A 270 -36.68 -20.12 14.07
N ASP A 271 -35.82 -20.48 15.02
CA ASP A 271 -36.20 -20.84 16.39
C ASP A 271 -36.46 -19.62 17.30
N GLY A 272 -36.34 -18.40 16.75
CA GLY A 272 -36.48 -17.14 17.47
C GLY A 272 -35.20 -16.67 18.16
N GLY A 273 -34.10 -17.44 18.07
CA GLY A 273 -32.81 -17.04 18.60
C GLY A 273 -32.27 -15.78 17.91
N ARG A 274 -31.85 -14.79 18.70
CA ARG A 274 -31.27 -13.53 18.19
C ARG A 274 -29.78 -13.46 18.50
N ALA A 275 -29.02 -12.89 17.57
CA ALA A 275 -27.62 -12.59 17.78
C ALA A 275 -27.24 -11.26 17.14
N LYS A 276 -26.28 -10.60 17.77
CA LYS A 276 -25.57 -9.43 17.26
C LYS A 276 -24.26 -9.89 16.64
N VAL A 277 -23.89 -9.29 15.52
CA VAL A 277 -22.73 -9.70 14.73
C VAL A 277 -21.86 -8.48 14.45
N ASP A 278 -20.57 -8.68 14.65
CA ASP A 278 -19.54 -7.72 14.30
C ASP A 278 -18.54 -8.40 13.35
N VAL A 279 -18.25 -7.74 12.23
CA VAL A 279 -17.43 -8.26 11.13
C VAL A 279 -16.03 -7.71 11.26
N LYS A 280 -15.06 -8.63 11.35
CA LYS A 280 -13.64 -8.27 11.40
C LYS A 280 -12.94 -8.88 10.20
N SER A 281 -12.44 -8.04 9.31
CA SER A 281 -11.77 -8.51 8.09
C SER A 281 -10.26 -8.31 8.12
N THR A 282 -9.55 -9.10 7.33
CA THR A 282 -8.12 -8.96 7.07
C THR A 282 -7.76 -9.64 5.76
N ARG A 283 -6.72 -9.14 5.10
CA ARG A 283 -6.12 -9.78 3.92
C ARG A 283 -5.20 -10.94 4.27
N SER A 284 -4.81 -11.02 5.53
CA SER A 284 -3.91 -12.03 6.06
C SER A 284 -4.68 -13.26 6.56
N GLY A 285 -3.97 -14.28 7.01
CA GLY A 285 -4.57 -15.49 7.57
C GLY A 285 -5.35 -15.24 8.88
N HIS A 286 -6.28 -16.15 9.18
CA HIS A 286 -7.20 -16.08 10.33
C HIS A 286 -6.51 -15.86 11.69
N GLY A 287 -5.32 -16.43 11.90
CA GLY A 287 -4.62 -16.41 13.20
C GLY A 287 -4.06 -15.04 13.62
N LYS A 288 -4.24 -13.99 12.82
CA LYS A 288 -3.81 -12.64 13.18
C LYS A 288 -4.80 -11.99 14.15
N ALA A 289 -4.26 -11.27 15.13
CA ALA A 289 -5.04 -10.44 16.04
C ALA A 289 -6.00 -9.52 15.28
N PHE A 290 -7.16 -9.28 15.87
CA PHE A 290 -8.14 -8.31 15.37
C PHE A 290 -8.42 -7.27 16.43
N HIS A 291 -8.94 -6.12 16.02
CA HIS A 291 -9.20 -5.03 16.95
C HIS A 291 -10.69 -4.84 17.09
N MET A 292 -11.16 -4.72 18.33
CA MET A 292 -12.52 -4.27 18.64
C MET A 292 -12.48 -2.92 19.32
N SER A 293 -13.42 -2.05 18.98
CA SER A 293 -13.57 -0.76 19.67
C SER A 293 -14.07 -0.98 21.11
N ALA A 294 -13.83 0.00 21.98
CA ALA A 294 -14.38 -0.05 23.33
C ALA A 294 -15.92 -0.08 23.33
N ALA A 295 -16.56 0.59 22.36
CA ALA A 295 -18.01 0.56 22.20
C ALA A 295 -18.52 -0.84 21.87
N GLU A 296 -17.89 -1.55 20.92
CA GLU A 296 -18.24 -2.94 20.58
C GLU A 296 -18.06 -3.89 21.78
N VAL A 297 -16.97 -3.76 22.52
CA VAL A 297 -16.72 -4.59 23.71
C VAL A 297 -17.77 -4.33 24.79
N LEU A 298 -18.16 -3.07 25.03
CA LEU A 298 -19.19 -2.73 26.00
C LEU A 298 -20.58 -3.22 25.54
N GLU A 299 -20.90 -3.09 24.25
CA GLU A 299 -22.12 -3.61 23.66
C GLU A 299 -22.21 -5.13 23.84
N ALA A 300 -21.14 -5.86 23.49
CA ALA A 300 -21.05 -7.30 23.69
C ALA A 300 -21.19 -7.66 25.18
N ALA A 301 -20.48 -6.98 26.08
CA ALA A 301 -20.53 -7.28 27.51
C ALA A 301 -21.94 -7.11 28.12
N GLY A 302 -22.66 -6.07 27.67
CA GLY A 302 -24.00 -5.72 28.12
C GLY A 302 -25.14 -6.44 27.39
N SER A 303 -24.86 -7.13 26.28
CA SER A 303 -25.89 -7.76 25.45
C SER A 303 -26.60 -8.93 26.16
N MET A 304 -27.93 -8.92 26.06
CA MET A 304 -28.79 -10.05 26.47
C MET A 304 -28.86 -11.15 25.40
N GLU A 305 -28.53 -10.81 24.15
CA GLU A 305 -28.50 -11.69 22.98
C GLU A 305 -27.07 -12.20 22.74
N GLU A 306 -26.91 -13.31 22.01
CA GLU A 306 -25.58 -13.78 21.62
C GLU A 306 -24.82 -12.67 20.89
N TYR A 307 -23.51 -12.55 21.11
CA TYR A 307 -22.68 -11.63 20.34
C TYR A 307 -21.60 -12.45 19.64
N LEU A 308 -21.55 -12.36 18.30
CA LEU A 308 -20.70 -13.18 17.44
C LEU A 308 -19.73 -12.29 16.67
N VAL A 309 -18.52 -12.78 16.48
CA VAL A 309 -17.55 -12.19 15.56
C VAL A 309 -17.55 -12.99 14.26
N TYR A 310 -17.79 -12.31 13.15
CA TYR A 310 -17.66 -12.86 11.81
C TYR A 310 -16.29 -12.45 11.28
N ARG A 311 -15.33 -13.37 11.31
CA ARG A 311 -13.94 -13.11 10.89
C ARG A 311 -13.76 -13.49 9.43
N VAL A 312 -13.55 -12.49 8.58
CA VAL A 312 -13.23 -12.68 7.15
C VAL A 312 -11.73 -12.54 6.94
N SER A 313 -11.05 -13.67 6.79
CA SER A 313 -9.60 -13.71 6.50
C SER A 313 -9.33 -13.92 5.01
N GLU A 314 -8.09 -13.69 4.60
CA GLU A 314 -7.62 -13.90 3.21
C GLU A 314 -8.48 -13.13 2.19
N LEU A 315 -9.01 -11.96 2.58
CA LEU A 315 -9.88 -11.15 1.74
C LEU A 315 -9.11 -10.63 0.51
N GLY A 316 -9.69 -10.84 -0.67
CA GLY A 316 -9.15 -10.38 -1.94
C GLY A 316 -10.21 -10.33 -3.04
N ASP A 317 -9.73 -10.24 -4.29
CA ASP A 317 -10.58 -10.01 -5.47
C ASP A 317 -11.54 -11.17 -5.77
N GLU A 318 -11.25 -12.38 -5.28
CA GLU A 318 -12.12 -13.55 -5.46
C GLU A 318 -13.07 -13.83 -4.27
N GLY A 319 -13.01 -13.02 -3.20
CA GLY A 319 -13.75 -13.22 -1.96
C GLY A 319 -12.83 -13.42 -0.75
N GLY A 320 -13.19 -14.30 0.17
CA GLY A 320 -12.45 -14.52 1.41
C GLY A 320 -12.90 -15.77 2.16
N VAL A 321 -12.35 -16.00 3.35
CA VAL A 321 -12.67 -17.14 4.20
C VAL A 321 -13.32 -16.66 5.49
N LEU A 322 -14.58 -17.02 5.69
CA LEU A 322 -15.35 -16.72 6.90
C LEU A 322 -15.15 -17.81 7.96
N ARG A 323 -14.97 -17.37 9.21
CA ARG A 323 -15.23 -18.18 10.40
C ARG A 323 -16.09 -17.38 11.37
N ILE A 324 -17.03 -18.07 12.01
CA ILE A 324 -17.94 -17.48 12.99
C ILE A 324 -17.48 -17.91 14.38
N SER A 325 -17.31 -16.96 15.31
CA SER A 325 -16.94 -17.27 16.68
C SER A 325 -18.10 -17.95 17.43
N ALA A 326 -17.79 -18.62 18.54
CA ALA A 326 -18.77 -18.84 19.60
C ALA A 326 -19.18 -17.49 20.23
N ASP A 327 -20.20 -17.52 21.10
CA ASP A 327 -20.66 -16.34 21.85
C ASP A 327 -19.50 -15.70 22.62
N MET A 328 -19.19 -14.43 22.31
CA MET A 328 -18.04 -13.72 22.86
C MET A 328 -18.36 -12.91 24.12
N ARG A 329 -19.61 -12.91 24.60
CA ARG A 329 -20.03 -12.06 25.73
C ARG A 329 -19.22 -12.28 27.00
N GLU A 330 -18.86 -13.52 27.30
CA GLU A 330 -18.05 -13.81 28.50
C GLU A 330 -16.65 -13.18 28.40
N LEU A 331 -16.01 -13.29 27.23
CA LEU A 331 -14.74 -12.62 26.96
C LEU A 331 -14.90 -11.10 27.07
N ALA A 332 -15.93 -10.53 26.44
CA ALA A 332 -16.20 -9.10 26.49
C ALA A 332 -16.39 -8.58 27.92
N ARG A 333 -17.14 -9.29 28.77
CA ARG A 333 -17.28 -8.95 30.19
C ARG A 333 -15.95 -8.99 30.94
N SER A 334 -15.10 -9.97 30.65
CA SER A 334 -13.78 -10.06 31.28
C SER A 334 -12.87 -8.89 30.88
N ILE A 335 -12.93 -8.47 29.61
CA ILE A 335 -12.21 -7.30 29.10
C ILE A 335 -12.76 -6.03 29.75
N ALA A 336 -14.08 -5.83 29.76
CA ALA A 336 -14.73 -4.64 30.33
C ALA A 336 -14.51 -4.49 31.85
N ALA A 337 -14.36 -5.61 32.57
CA ALA A 337 -14.07 -5.61 34.01
C ALA A 337 -12.57 -5.44 34.35
N SER A 338 -11.68 -5.39 33.35
CA SER A 338 -10.25 -5.30 33.58
C SER A 338 -9.89 -3.95 34.23
N PRO A 339 -9.14 -3.95 35.35
CA PRO A 339 -8.86 -2.73 36.09
C PRO A 339 -7.94 -1.82 35.29
N LEU A 340 -8.33 -0.55 35.15
CA LEU A 340 -7.52 0.50 34.57
C LEU A 340 -7.30 1.63 35.59
N PRO A 341 -6.19 2.38 35.49
CA PRO A 341 -5.97 3.54 36.35
C PRO A 341 -7.13 4.54 36.26
N ASN A 342 -7.44 5.22 37.38
CA ASN A 342 -8.48 6.24 37.39
C ASN A 342 -8.22 7.32 36.32
N GLY A 343 -9.26 7.61 35.53
CA GLY A 343 -9.18 8.58 34.44
C GLY A 343 -8.57 8.04 33.14
N VAL A 344 -8.30 6.73 33.05
CA VAL A 344 -7.84 6.06 31.83
C VAL A 344 -8.95 5.19 31.27
N SER A 345 -9.29 5.41 30.00
CA SER A 345 -10.20 4.56 29.22
C SER A 345 -9.47 4.06 27.97
N PRO A 346 -9.66 2.80 27.57
CA PRO A 346 -9.14 2.28 26.32
C PRO A 346 -10.09 2.67 25.19
N ASP A 347 -9.54 2.98 24.01
CA ASP A 347 -10.35 3.22 22.80
C ASP A 347 -10.57 1.93 22.00
N SER A 348 -9.61 1.00 22.05
CA SER A 348 -9.65 -0.27 21.32
C SER A 348 -8.89 -1.39 22.04
N PHE A 349 -9.22 -2.62 21.68
CA PHE A 349 -8.63 -3.84 22.20
C PHE A 349 -8.15 -4.73 21.06
N ALA A 350 -6.88 -5.14 21.09
CA ALA A 350 -6.37 -6.19 20.23
C ALA A 350 -6.68 -7.56 20.84
N ILE A 351 -7.44 -8.39 20.13
CA ILE A 351 -7.89 -9.71 20.54
C ILE A 351 -7.16 -10.77 19.72
N ASP A 352 -6.51 -11.70 20.40
CA ASP A 352 -5.96 -12.91 19.79
C ASP A 352 -7.12 -13.87 19.44
N PRO A 353 -7.26 -14.33 18.18
CA PRO A 353 -8.29 -15.29 17.79
C PRO A 353 -8.27 -16.56 18.63
N GLY A 354 -7.12 -16.96 19.19
CA GLY A 354 -6.99 -18.12 20.08
C GLY A 354 -7.78 -18.02 21.39
N LEU A 355 -8.28 -16.83 21.76
CA LEU A 355 -9.16 -16.63 22.92
C LEU A 355 -10.63 -16.99 22.65
N LEU A 356 -11.00 -17.23 21.40
CA LEU A 356 -12.35 -17.59 21.00
C LEU A 356 -12.37 -18.99 20.38
N TYR A 357 -13.49 -19.68 20.54
CA TYR A 357 -13.79 -20.87 19.74
C TYR A 357 -14.35 -20.43 18.40
N TRP A 358 -13.94 -21.09 17.31
CA TRP A 358 -14.36 -20.76 15.96
C TRP A 358 -15.01 -21.95 15.29
N GLY A 359 -16.09 -21.69 14.55
CA GLY A 359 -16.73 -22.66 13.68
C GLY A 359 -15.87 -23.06 12.48
N PRO A 360 -16.38 -23.96 11.62
CA PRO A 360 -15.69 -24.36 10.40
C PRO A 360 -15.46 -23.17 9.45
N SER A 361 -14.48 -23.32 8.57
CA SER A 361 -14.21 -22.32 7.53
C SER A 361 -15.24 -22.41 6.41
N VAL A 362 -15.77 -21.26 6.00
CA VAL A 362 -16.70 -21.12 4.88
C VAL A 362 -16.05 -20.21 3.84
N ALA A 363 -15.90 -20.68 2.60
CA ALA A 363 -15.42 -19.84 1.51
C ALA A 363 -16.54 -18.89 1.08
N LEU A 364 -16.27 -17.59 1.11
CA LEU A 364 -17.13 -16.55 0.58
C LEU A 364 -16.62 -16.12 -0.79
N ARG A 365 -17.55 -15.82 -1.70
CA ARG A 365 -17.25 -15.35 -3.07
C ARG A 365 -18.04 -14.10 -3.35
N TRP A 366 -17.44 -13.17 -4.08
CA TRP A 366 -18.18 -12.05 -4.65
C TRP A 366 -19.20 -12.58 -5.67
N PRO A 367 -20.37 -11.94 -5.79
CA PRO A 367 -21.30 -12.25 -6.87
C PRO A 367 -20.60 -12.00 -8.21
N ALA A 368 -20.89 -12.85 -9.20
CA ALA A 368 -20.36 -12.64 -10.55
C ALA A 368 -20.88 -11.30 -11.09
N GLU A 369 -20.02 -10.52 -11.76
CA GLU A 369 -20.46 -9.30 -12.45
C GLU A 369 -21.50 -9.68 -13.53
N GLY A 370 -22.80 -9.53 -13.25
CA GLY A 370 -23.86 -9.74 -14.24
C GLY A 370 -25.17 -10.40 -13.80
N ASP A 371 -25.36 -10.71 -12.52
CA ASP A 371 -26.67 -11.16 -11.99
C ASP A 371 -27.52 -10.00 -11.43
#